data_AF-A0A7T8HID0-F1
#
_entry.id   AF-A0A7T8HID0-F1
#
_cell.length_a   1.000
_cell.length_b   1.000
_cell.length_c   1.000
_cell.angle_alpha   90.00
_cell.angle_beta   90.00
_cell.angle_gamma   90.00
#
_symmetry.space_group_name_H-M   'P 1'
#
loop_
_entity.id
_entity.type
_entity.pdbx_description
1 polymer ?
#
loop_
_entity_poly.entity_id
_entity_poly.type
_entity_poly.pdbx_seq_one_letter_code
_entity_poly.pdbx_strand_id
1 'polypeptide(L)'
;LEDKIKEKFNTDFDEIFDYFEDTYIGRYGRNASRSRPIFAINLWNIFNQTDEGLPRTNNNVERWHCQFSSQVASCHPILWKFLEFLKKEENLIVSTSFYSLQVILHLFKEDDIAIVINEF
;
A
#
# COMPACT_ATOMS: atom_id res chain seq x y z
N LEU A 1 -30.06 4.60 -1.12
CA LEU A 1 -28.86 5.46 -1.28
C LEU A 1 -28.86 6.06 -2.68
N GLU A 2 -29.01 5.20 -3.69
CA GLU A 2 -29.20 5.55 -5.10
C GLU A 2 -30.36 6.54 -5.35
N ASP A 3 -31.57 6.25 -4.86
CA ASP A 3 -32.75 7.12 -5.06
C ASP A 3 -32.56 8.53 -4.47
N LYS A 4 -31.87 8.63 -3.32
CA LYS A 4 -31.59 9.92 -2.64
C LYS A 4 -30.52 10.75 -3.35
N ILE A 5 -29.66 10.12 -4.14
CA ILE A 5 -28.62 10.80 -4.92
C ILE A 5 -29.21 11.25 -6.26
N LYS A 6 -30.01 10.40 -6.91
CA LYS A 6 -30.71 10.68 -8.17
C LYS A 6 -31.76 11.80 -8.01
N GLU A 7 -32.46 11.87 -6.88
CA GLU A 7 -33.39 12.97 -6.57
C GLU A 7 -32.69 14.35 -6.48
N LYS A 8 -31.40 14.36 -6.11
CA LYS A 8 -30.65 15.58 -5.86
C LYS A 8 -29.87 16.10 -7.08
N PHE A 9 -29.62 15.25 -8.08
CA PHE A 9 -28.86 15.59 -9.28
C PHE A 9 -29.59 15.05 -10.52
N ASN A 10 -30.20 15.99 -11.26
CA ASN A 10 -31.01 15.75 -12.45
C ASN A 10 -30.18 15.08 -13.57
N THR A 11 -30.53 13.84 -13.93
CA THR A 11 -30.23 13.03 -15.17
C THR A 11 -28.81 12.96 -15.77
N ASP A 12 -27.92 13.92 -15.54
CA ASP A 12 -26.58 13.99 -16.16
C ASP A 12 -25.58 12.97 -15.61
N PHE A 13 -25.91 12.32 -14.48
CA PHE A 13 -25.03 11.34 -13.85
C PHE A 13 -25.32 9.89 -14.27
N ASP A 14 -26.43 9.62 -14.96
CA ASP A 14 -26.79 8.24 -15.30
C ASP A 14 -25.73 7.60 -16.20
N GLU A 15 -25.16 8.34 -17.16
CA GLU A 15 -24.04 7.86 -17.98
C GLU A 15 -22.77 7.60 -17.15
N ILE A 16 -22.48 8.45 -16.17
CA ILE A 16 -21.32 8.31 -15.28
C ILE A 16 -21.50 7.09 -14.36
N PHE A 17 -22.70 6.88 -13.84
CA PHE A 17 -23.04 5.71 -13.02
C PHE A 17 -22.94 4.44 -13.83
N ASP A 18 -23.51 4.41 -15.03
CA ASP A 18 -23.44 3.27 -15.93
C ASP A 18 -21.97 2.94 -16.28
N TYR A 19 -21.16 3.96 -16.59
CA TYR A 19 -19.73 3.79 -16.81
C TYR A 19 -19.02 3.21 -15.58
N PHE A 20 -19.28 3.75 -14.38
CA PHE A 20 -18.63 3.29 -13.16
C PHE A 20 -19.02 1.86 -12.80
N GLU A 21 -20.31 1.53 -12.94
CA GLU A 21 -20.81 0.17 -12.72
C GLU A 21 -20.16 -0.80 -13.70
N ASP A 22 -20.17 -0.53 -15.01
CA ASP A 22 -19.57 -1.44 -15.99
C ASP A 22 -18.06 -1.60 -15.79
N THR A 23 -17.38 -0.51 -15.42
CA THR A 23 -15.93 -0.49 -15.32
C THR A 23 -15.41 -1.14 -14.03
N TYR A 24 -16.06 -0.91 -12.89
CA TYR A 24 -15.47 -1.21 -11.58
C TYR A 24 -16.30 -2.15 -10.69
N ILE A 25 -17.64 -2.22 -10.84
CA ILE A 25 -18.51 -2.97 -9.91
C ILE A 25 -19.14 -4.20 -10.57
N GLY A 26 -19.69 -4.03 -11.76
CA GLY A 26 -20.55 -4.96 -12.48
C GLY A 26 -22.04 -4.68 -12.26
N ARG A 27 -22.80 -4.51 -13.36
CA ARG A 27 -24.26 -4.29 -13.32
C ARG A 27 -25.00 -5.43 -12.62
N TYR A 28 -26.05 -5.07 -11.90
CA TYR A 28 -26.93 -6.05 -11.26
C TYR A 28 -27.92 -6.62 -12.27
N GLY A 29 -27.77 -7.91 -12.61
CA GLY A 29 -28.66 -8.62 -13.52
C GLY A 29 -29.96 -9.07 -12.87
N ARG A 30 -30.96 -9.40 -13.69
CA ARG A 30 -32.30 -9.86 -13.25
C ARG A 30 -32.29 -11.14 -12.41
N ASN A 31 -31.21 -11.92 -12.48
CA ASN A 31 -31.05 -13.18 -11.76
C ASN A 31 -30.32 -13.01 -10.41
N ALA A 32 -30.36 -11.81 -9.82
CA ALA A 32 -29.63 -11.45 -8.60
C ALA A 32 -28.10 -11.63 -8.67
N SER A 33 -27.56 -11.74 -9.89
CA SER A 33 -26.13 -11.92 -10.18
C SER A 33 -25.55 -10.63 -10.73
N ARG A 34 -24.31 -10.29 -10.31
CA ARG A 34 -23.57 -9.16 -10.90
C ARG A 34 -22.77 -9.62 -12.11
N SER A 35 -22.83 -8.85 -13.18
CA SER A 35 -21.93 -8.99 -14.33
C SER A 35 -20.48 -8.81 -13.90
N ARG A 36 -19.53 -9.38 -14.65
CA ARG A 36 -18.10 -9.15 -14.37
C ARG A 36 -17.73 -7.72 -14.79
N PRO A 37 -17.16 -6.90 -13.88
CA PRO A 37 -16.63 -5.59 -14.26
C PRO A 37 -15.39 -5.72 -15.15
N ILE A 38 -15.08 -4.66 -15.90
CA ILE A 38 -13.84 -4.58 -16.70
C ILE A 38 -12.60 -4.69 -15.81
N PHE A 39 -12.62 -4.00 -14.67
CA PHE A 39 -11.57 -4.04 -13.65
C PHE A 39 -12.13 -4.62 -12.35
N ALA A 40 -12.00 -5.93 -12.21
CA ALA A 40 -12.40 -6.63 -10.99
C ALA A 40 -11.71 -6.09 -9.74
N ILE A 41 -12.43 -6.13 -8.62
CA ILE A 41 -12.01 -5.53 -7.34
C ILE A 41 -10.66 -6.08 -6.84
N ASN A 42 -10.33 -7.32 -7.19
CA ASN A 42 -9.06 -7.96 -6.85
C ASN A 42 -7.84 -7.35 -7.56
N LEU A 43 -8.05 -6.56 -8.63
CA LEU A 43 -6.99 -5.82 -9.33
C LEU A 43 -6.76 -4.42 -8.75
N TRP A 44 -7.55 -4.00 -7.77
CA TRP A 44 -7.41 -2.66 -7.20
C TRP A 44 -6.19 -2.61 -6.30
N ASN A 45 -5.41 -1.53 -6.40
CA ASN A 45 -4.18 -1.34 -5.62
C ASN A 45 -4.39 -1.42 -4.08
N ILE A 46 -5.62 -1.23 -3.61
CA ILE A 46 -5.99 -1.22 -2.18
C ILE A 46 -6.69 -2.53 -1.76
N PHE A 47 -6.87 -3.49 -2.68
CA PHE A 47 -7.60 -4.72 -2.41
C PHE A 47 -6.99 -5.53 -1.26
N ASN A 48 -5.73 -5.94 -1.39
CA ASN A 48 -5.03 -6.72 -0.36
C ASN A 48 -4.95 -5.95 0.97
N GLN A 49 -4.70 -4.64 0.92
CA GLN A 49 -4.67 -3.81 2.13
C GLN A 49 -6.03 -3.76 2.84
N THR A 50 -7.13 -3.72 2.07
CA THR A 50 -8.47 -3.73 2.64
C THR A 50 -8.82 -5.11 3.22
N ASP A 51 -8.40 -6.18 2.57
CA ASP A 51 -8.59 -7.56 3.04
C ASP A 51 -7.82 -7.82 4.35
N GLU A 52 -6.58 -7.32 4.43
CA GLU A 52 -5.69 -7.46 5.59
C GLU A 52 -5.99 -6.43 6.71
N GLY A 53 -6.96 -5.54 6.53
CA GLY A 53 -7.31 -4.50 7.51
C GLY A 53 -6.22 -3.42 7.70
N LEU A 54 -5.33 -3.26 6.73
CA LEU A 54 -4.25 -2.27 6.75
C LEU A 54 -4.74 -0.86 6.41
N PRO A 55 -3.99 0.19 6.83
CA PRO A 55 -4.30 1.56 6.44
C PRO A 55 -4.37 1.73 4.92
N ARG A 56 -5.49 2.25 4.41
CA ARG A 56 -5.72 2.48 2.96
C ARG A 56 -4.92 3.65 2.39
N THR A 57 -4.28 4.45 3.25
CA THR A 57 -3.55 5.65 2.86
C THR A 57 -2.13 5.29 2.45
N ASN A 58 -1.72 5.75 1.27
CA ASN A 58 -0.35 5.68 0.75
C ASN A 58 0.64 6.63 1.45
N ASN A 59 0.29 7.23 2.60
CA ASN A 59 1.11 8.20 3.33
C ASN A 59 2.56 7.77 3.54
N ASN A 60 2.82 6.48 3.80
CA ASN A 60 4.18 5.97 3.98
C ASN A 60 4.98 6.03 2.67
N VAL A 61 4.34 5.70 1.55
CA VAL A 61 4.93 5.78 0.21
C VAL A 61 5.16 7.24 -0.19
N GLU A 62 4.18 8.12 0.07
CA GLU A 62 4.32 9.55 -0.18
C GLU A 62 5.45 10.16 0.63
N ARG A 63 5.52 9.83 1.93
CA ARG A 63 6.61 10.26 2.80
C ARG A 63 7.96 9.74 2.32
N TRP A 64 8.03 8.48 1.88
CA TRP A 64 9.25 7.92 1.30
C TRP A 64 9.65 8.68 0.02
N HIS A 65 8.71 8.95 -0.89
CA HIS A 65 8.98 9.76 -2.08
C HIS A 65 9.48 11.16 -1.72
N CYS A 66 8.85 11.85 -0.77
CA CYS A 66 9.29 13.16 -0.30
C CYS A 66 10.73 13.11 0.24
N GLN A 67 11.04 12.14 1.09
CA GLN A 67 12.38 11.96 1.64
C GLN A 67 13.38 11.63 0.52
N PHE A 68 13.05 10.71 -0.37
CA PHE A 68 13.89 10.29 -1.48
C PHE A 68 14.22 11.47 -2.42
N SER A 69 13.20 12.24 -2.82
CA SER A 69 13.39 13.45 -3.63
C SER A 69 14.29 14.48 -2.95
N SER A 70 14.17 14.64 -1.62
CA SER A 70 15.06 15.52 -0.85
C SER A 70 16.52 15.03 -0.86
N GLN A 71 16.75 13.71 -0.85
CA GLN A 71 18.09 13.11 -0.88
C GLN A 71 18.76 13.21 -2.25
N VAL A 72 17.99 13.00 -3.32
CA VAL A 72 18.48 13.15 -4.70
C VAL A 72 18.80 14.61 -5.01
N ALA A 73 18.08 15.55 -4.36
CA ALA A 73 18.29 17.00 -4.44
C ALA A 73 18.42 17.54 -5.88
N SER A 74 17.70 16.91 -6.82
CA SER A 74 17.71 17.26 -8.24
C SER A 74 16.31 17.16 -8.80
N CYS A 75 15.89 18.18 -9.56
CA CYS A 75 14.59 18.20 -10.23
C CYS A 75 14.52 17.16 -11.37
N HIS A 76 15.66 16.93 -12.04
CA HIS A 76 15.77 16.02 -13.19
C HIS A 76 17.10 15.26 -13.12
N PRO A 77 17.24 14.28 -12.22
CA PRO A 77 18.41 13.42 -12.20
C PRO A 77 18.49 12.61 -13.51
N ILE A 78 19.68 12.52 -14.10
CA ILE A 78 19.93 11.53 -15.16
C ILE A 78 19.77 10.12 -14.60
N LEU A 79 19.31 9.17 -15.43
CA LEU A 79 18.98 7.81 -15.01
C LEU A 79 20.07 7.15 -14.15
N TRP A 80 21.33 7.31 -14.53
CA TRP A 80 22.46 6.74 -13.79
C TRP A 80 22.56 7.26 -12.36
N LYS A 81 22.41 8.59 -12.15
CA LYS A 81 22.42 9.17 -10.80
C LYS A 81 21.23 8.66 -9.99
N PHE A 82 20.06 8.60 -10.59
CA PHE A 82 18.85 8.06 -9.94
C PHE A 82 19.06 6.61 -9.48
N LEU A 83 19.65 5.76 -10.33
CA LEU A 83 19.96 4.37 -9.99
C LEU A 83 21.00 4.26 -8.86
N GLU A 84 22.01 5.13 -8.83
CA GLU A 84 22.98 5.16 -7.73
C GLU A 84 22.32 5.51 -6.39
N PHE A 85 21.42 6.49 -6.37
CA PHE A 85 20.65 6.83 -5.17
C PHE A 85 19.72 5.70 -4.73
N LEU A 86 19.06 5.02 -5.66
CA LEU A 86 18.23 3.84 -5.33
C LEU A 86 19.06 2.73 -4.69
N LYS A 87 20.25 2.42 -5.23
CA LYS A 87 21.17 1.44 -4.63
C LYS A 87 21.61 1.85 -3.23
N LYS A 88 21.84 3.15 -3.01
CA LYS A 88 22.23 3.66 -1.70
C LYS A 88 21.11 3.46 -0.67
N GLU A 89 19.87 3.78 -1.02
CA GLU A 89 18.71 3.57 -0.15
C GLU A 89 18.51 2.09 0.21
N GLU A 90 18.59 1.20 -0.78
CA GLU A 90 18.49 -0.24 -0.55
C GLU A 90 19.56 -0.74 0.45
N ASN A 91 20.81 -0.31 0.27
CA ASN A 91 21.90 -0.66 1.19
C ASN A 91 21.66 -0.15 2.61
N LEU A 92 21.09 1.05 2.78
CA LEU A 92 20.75 1.59 4.10
C LEU A 92 19.66 0.75 4.79
N ILE A 93 18.63 0.34 4.04
CA ILE A 93 17.54 -0.51 4.56
C ILE A 93 18.08 -1.88 4.98
N VAL A 94 18.86 -2.53 4.12
CA VAL A 94 19.45 -3.86 4.38
C VAL A 94 20.36 -3.81 5.60
N SER A 95 21.22 -2.79 5.68
CA SER A 95 22.13 -2.58 6.81
C SER A 95 21.36 -2.38 8.12
N THR A 96 20.33 -1.52 8.12
CA THR A 96 19.49 -1.28 9.30
C THR A 96 18.76 -2.53 9.78
N SER A 97 18.21 -3.32 8.83
CA SER A 97 17.56 -4.59 9.15
C SER A 97 18.54 -5.60 9.74
N PHE A 98 19.74 -5.72 9.15
CA PHE A 98 20.79 -6.60 9.66
C PHE A 98 21.20 -6.24 11.09
N TYR A 99 21.45 -4.97 11.39
CA TYR A 99 21.79 -4.53 12.74
C TYR A 99 20.64 -4.73 13.72
N SER A 100 19.39 -4.47 13.31
CA SER A 100 18.22 -4.69 14.16
C SER A 100 18.07 -6.16 14.55
N LEU A 101 18.25 -7.07 13.58
CA LEU A 101 18.23 -8.52 13.83
C LEU A 101 19.42 -8.97 14.69
N GLN A 102 20.61 -8.41 14.47
CA GLN A 102 21.80 -8.73 15.28
C GLN A 102 21.62 -8.29 16.75
N VAL A 103 21.03 -7.12 16.99
CA VAL A 103 20.71 -6.64 18.34
C VAL A 103 19.68 -7.55 19.00
N ILE A 104 18.59 -7.90 18.30
CA ILE A 104 17.56 -8.81 18.82
C ILE A 104 18.16 -10.17 19.17
N LEU A 105 18.99 -10.75 18.30
CA LEU A 105 19.68 -12.02 18.56
C LEU A 105 20.63 -11.94 19.76
N HIS A 106 21.29 -10.79 19.97
CA HIS A 106 22.15 -10.60 21.13
C HIS A 106 21.33 -10.51 22.43
N LEU A 107 20.21 -9.79 22.42
CA LEU A 107 19.29 -9.70 23.57
C LEU A 107 18.72 -11.07 23.95
N PHE A 108 18.26 -11.87 22.97
CA PHE A 108 17.78 -13.23 23.24
C PHE A 108 18.85 -14.14 23.86
N LYS A 109 20.13 -14.00 23.48
CA LYS A 109 21.23 -14.77 24.08
C LYS A 109 21.52 -14.37 25.53
N GLU A 110 21.30 -13.12 25.92
CA GLU A 110 21.53 -12.67 27.30
C GLU A 110 20.37 -13.11 28.22
N ASP A 111 19.13 -13.08 27.72
CA ASP A 111 17.95 -13.56 28.46
C ASP A 111 18.00 -15.09 28.71
N ASP A 112 18.49 -15.87 27.74
CA ASP A 112 18.71 -17.31 27.91
C ASP A 112 19.75 -17.63 29.00
N ILE A 113 20.77 -16.78 29.17
CA ILE A 113 21.78 -16.92 30.23
C ILE A 113 21.18 -16.51 31.59
N ALA A 114 20.38 -15.46 31.64
CA ALA A 114 19.73 -15.00 32.87
C ALA A 114 18.70 -16.00 33.43
N ILE A 115 18.04 -16.78 32.55
CA ILE A 115 17.15 -17.88 32.96
C ILE A 115 17.97 -19.04 33.55
N VAL A 116 19.09 -19.42 32.91
CA VAL A 116 19.93 -20.54 33.38
C VAL A 116 20.67 -20.21 34.68
N ILE A 117 21.02 -18.95 34.95
CA ILE A 117 21.72 -18.56 36.19
C ILE A 117 20.76 -18.42 37.39
N ASN A 118 19.46 -18.16 37.18
CA ASN A 118 18.48 -18.07 38.27
C ASN A 118 17.86 -19.44 38.65
N GLU A 119 18.14 -20.50 37.89
CA GLU A 119 17.71 -21.88 38.21
C GLU A 119 18.81 -22.74 38.89
N PHE A 120 19.95 -22.14 39.27
CA PHE A 120 21.00 -22.75 40.12
C PHE A 120 21.24 -21.92 41.38
#